data_AF-A0AAE0MVS5-F1
#
_entry.id   AF-A0AAE0MVS5-F1
#
_cell.length_a   1.000
_cell.length_b   1.000
_cell.length_c   1.000
_cell.angle_alpha   90.00
_cell.angle_beta   90.00
_cell.angle_gamma   90.00
#
_symmetry.space_group_name_H-M   'P 1'
#
loop_
_entity.id
_entity.type
_entity.pdbx_description
1 polymer ?
#
loop_
_entity_poly.entity_id
_entity_poly.type
_entity_poly.pdbx_seq_one_letter_code
_entity_poly.pdbx_strand_id
1 'polypeptide(L)'
;MESSSETIPLQTQPQQQALFAGTATNATPEKGTANREVSKWKPGIVRRFPIFGLIPMMLSIACTAIAVAVILLSEGTPVDGWWSGVRQPGVLLAYTSTVANTLMAISFVKGSVVFFWTQAVMGEMRISSLHYYWMGSTGILGALKAICLRKATRCPILVAITTLLRGPLIQRASFVVNVPVAGGTIDLQVQPDMDNDWGGTTDASHTQVYFHPHFSTVIAEFLSKTQITIGGEKCQDCSFEIQAFGFNVTNCTSEATDKYDFADIDNWGTSITLFKTNVIVSDSFNYGKSLTITAVRKNTQDCTGQLIEEVCELVPASINYHLNLKGDIATFKSDNWKDDSALRHLYHVEQPTTPRNMTVPSPPENSDWVPTETTILPLQRIGQAIFKSELEVNMSFTGSSHTWSSTTAQEQVLPKIFFAGRKSLESDDYCLEYYTSPMDYIIKNYRELAFRISVRAGAEKKLNQTVPYISHLVHAKYAASVPSLILGIIISVLGLLATLILFWGWWKMGRSFSMSPLELANAILCPGPDPSTETGNGDIELELSTIFANCSSNASAEKLAKQVGQKVVEADRKQLEPTLQYGVLESTGRLAFGFTKSGLVREPKEGELL
;
A
#
# COMPACT_ATOMS: atom_id res chain seq x y z
N MET A 1 -9.97 -12.18 -53.57
CA MET A 1 -8.64 -12.25 -54.21
C MET A 1 -7.65 -11.90 -53.11
N GLU A 2 -7.27 -12.89 -52.30
CA GLU A 2 -6.12 -13.82 -52.44
C GLU A 2 -4.97 -13.28 -51.57
N SER A 3 -4.52 -13.92 -50.49
CA SER A 3 -4.00 -15.29 -50.23
C SER A 3 -2.47 -15.39 -50.37
N SER A 4 -1.79 -15.62 -49.23
CA SER A 4 -0.54 -16.40 -49.00
C SER A 4 0.10 -15.90 -47.68
N SER A 5 0.06 -16.58 -46.52
CA SER A 5 0.66 -17.85 -46.05
C SER A 5 2.21 -17.88 -45.98
N GLU A 6 2.78 -17.82 -44.76
CA GLU A 6 4.00 -18.56 -44.33
C GLU A 6 4.19 -18.38 -42.79
N THR A 7 3.75 -19.34 -41.97
CA THR A 7 4.51 -20.37 -41.22
C THR A 7 5.64 -19.91 -40.28
N ILE A 8 5.40 -20.15 -38.98
CA ILE A 8 6.30 -19.95 -37.82
C ILE A 8 6.94 -21.31 -37.45
N PRO A 9 8.25 -21.39 -37.13
CA PRO A 9 8.91 -22.67 -36.88
C PRO A 9 8.67 -23.22 -35.46
N LEU A 10 8.45 -24.54 -35.42
CA LEU A 10 8.35 -25.39 -34.23
C LEU A 10 9.75 -25.63 -33.62
N GLN A 11 9.91 -25.37 -32.33
CA GLN A 11 11.12 -25.73 -31.58
C GLN A 11 10.88 -27.03 -30.77
N THR A 12 11.75 -28.00 -31.05
CA THR A 12 11.70 -29.42 -30.70
C THR A 12 12.06 -29.74 -29.24
N GLN A 13 11.26 -30.62 -28.61
CA GLN A 13 11.64 -31.41 -27.43
C GLN A 13 12.78 -32.39 -27.77
N PRO A 14 13.79 -32.59 -26.91
CA PRO A 14 14.73 -33.70 -27.05
C PRO A 14 14.11 -35.02 -26.55
N GLN A 15 14.08 -36.00 -27.44
CA GLN A 15 14.01 -37.42 -27.10
C GLN A 15 15.32 -37.85 -26.40
N GLN A 16 15.21 -38.68 -25.38
CA GLN A 16 16.36 -39.36 -24.78
C GLN A 16 16.05 -40.85 -24.69
N GLN A 17 16.45 -41.60 -25.71
CA GLN A 17 16.61 -43.05 -25.69
C GLN A 17 17.90 -43.44 -26.43
N ALA A 18 18.59 -44.42 -25.85
CA ALA A 18 19.67 -45.25 -26.39
C ALA A 18 21.13 -44.74 -26.34
N LEU A 19 21.87 -45.18 -25.31
CA LEU A 19 23.26 -45.63 -25.46
C LEU A 19 23.53 -46.80 -24.50
N PHE A 20 23.15 -48.01 -24.91
CA PHE A 20 23.70 -49.26 -24.39
C PHE A 20 24.04 -50.17 -25.57
N ALA A 21 25.29 -50.09 -26.00
CA ALA A 21 26.06 -51.14 -26.66
C ALA A 21 27.37 -51.20 -25.83
N GLY A 22 27.93 -52.31 -25.40
CA GLY A 22 27.89 -53.68 -25.86
C GLY A 22 29.32 -54.17 -25.67
N THR A 23 29.59 -54.94 -24.61
CA THR A 23 30.83 -55.72 -24.50
C THR A 23 30.45 -57.11 -24.07
N ALA A 24 30.42 -57.99 -25.06
CA ALA A 24 30.31 -59.43 -24.86
C ALA A 24 31.65 -59.97 -24.39
N THR A 25 31.67 -60.65 -23.24
CA THR A 25 32.67 -61.66 -22.93
C THR A 25 31.95 -62.93 -22.52
N ASN A 26 32.23 -63.99 -23.28
CA ASN A 26 31.72 -65.35 -23.13
C ASN A 26 31.84 -65.86 -21.69
N ALA A 27 30.73 -66.33 -21.13
CA ALA A 27 30.73 -67.27 -20.02
C ALA A 27 29.61 -68.30 -20.22
N THR A 28 30.02 -69.56 -20.29
CA THR A 28 29.21 -70.78 -20.33
C THR A 28 28.21 -70.88 -19.16
N PRO A 29 27.10 -71.63 -19.31
CA PRO A 29 26.05 -71.68 -18.29
C PRO A 29 26.45 -72.62 -17.15
N GLU A 30 26.90 -72.07 -16.02
CA GLU A 30 26.99 -72.82 -14.78
C GLU A 30 25.63 -72.89 -14.09
N LYS A 31 25.11 -74.10 -13.91
CA LYS A 31 23.97 -74.40 -13.02
C LYS A 31 24.39 -74.14 -11.57
N GLY A 32 24.17 -72.91 -11.09
CA GLY A 32 24.29 -72.56 -9.68
C GLY A 32 22.91 -72.47 -9.03
N THR A 33 22.56 -73.46 -8.22
CA THR A 33 21.43 -73.38 -7.26
C THR A 33 21.71 -72.26 -6.25
N ALA A 34 21.14 -71.08 -6.48
CA ALA A 34 21.15 -70.00 -5.50
C ALA A 34 20.18 -70.35 -4.35
N ASN A 35 20.74 -70.67 -3.19
CA ASN A 35 20.00 -70.73 -1.93
C ASN A 35 19.33 -69.37 -1.68
N ARG A 36 18.01 -69.33 -1.78
CA ARG A 36 17.18 -68.17 -1.43
C ARG A 36 17.18 -68.07 0.11
N GLU A 37 17.92 -67.13 0.68
CA GLU A 37 17.79 -66.81 2.11
C GLU A 37 16.34 -66.38 2.40
N VAL A 38 15.60 -67.25 3.07
CA VAL A 38 14.20 -67.00 3.41
C VAL A 38 14.15 -66.03 4.60
N SER A 39 13.83 -64.77 4.33
CA SER A 39 13.66 -63.75 5.36
C SER A 39 12.49 -64.12 6.29
N LYS A 40 12.56 -63.81 7.60
CA LYS A 40 11.50 -64.11 8.58
C LYS A 40 10.71 -62.85 8.96
N TRP A 41 9.41 -62.98 9.23
CA TRP A 41 8.55 -61.93 9.77
C TRP A 41 8.99 -61.56 11.18
N LYS A 42 9.46 -60.31 11.37
CA LYS A 42 9.96 -59.81 12.66
C LYS A 42 9.31 -58.46 12.99
N PRO A 43 8.16 -58.44 13.69
CA PRO A 43 7.55 -57.20 14.17
C PRO A 43 8.42 -56.56 15.26
N GLY A 44 8.20 -55.28 15.54
CA GLY A 44 8.92 -54.60 16.62
C GLY A 44 8.90 -53.08 16.53
N ILE A 45 8.89 -52.44 17.70
CA ILE A 45 8.78 -50.98 17.85
C ILE A 45 10.02 -50.26 17.30
N VAL A 46 11.21 -50.81 17.54
CA VAL A 46 12.51 -50.16 17.21
C VAL A 46 13.03 -50.59 15.83
N ARG A 47 12.77 -51.84 15.43
CA ARG A 47 13.42 -52.47 14.27
C ARG A 47 12.93 -51.92 12.92
N ARG A 48 11.77 -51.26 12.89
CA ARG A 48 11.13 -50.69 11.70
C ARG A 48 10.65 -49.26 11.92
N PHE A 49 11.35 -48.51 12.78
CA PHE A 49 11.00 -47.12 13.05
C PHE A 49 11.04 -46.28 11.75
N PRO A 50 9.97 -45.53 11.41
CA PRO A 50 9.85 -44.84 10.12
C PRO A 50 10.68 -43.54 10.07
N ILE A 51 12.01 -43.65 10.21
CA ILE A 51 12.96 -42.53 10.25
C ILE A 51 12.81 -41.62 9.01
N PHE A 52 12.70 -42.22 7.82
CA PHE A 52 12.56 -41.49 6.56
C PHE A 52 11.22 -40.76 6.42
N GLY A 53 10.23 -41.06 7.26
CA GLY A 53 8.96 -40.33 7.34
C GLY A 53 8.96 -39.25 8.43
N LEU A 54 9.66 -39.49 9.55
CA LEU A 54 9.68 -38.61 10.71
C LEU A 54 10.72 -37.49 10.61
N ILE A 55 11.88 -37.70 9.98
CA ILE A 55 12.90 -36.65 9.79
C ILE A 55 12.33 -35.45 9.00
N PRO A 56 11.68 -35.65 7.82
CA PRO A 56 11.12 -34.51 7.08
C PRO A 56 10.01 -33.79 7.86
N MET A 57 9.27 -34.52 8.71
CA MET A 57 8.25 -33.95 9.59
C MET A 57 8.88 -33.01 10.64
N MET A 58 9.97 -33.45 11.29
CA MET A 58 10.73 -32.62 12.24
C MET A 58 11.36 -31.40 11.58
N LEU A 59 11.90 -31.55 10.37
CA LEU A 59 12.46 -30.44 9.62
C LEU A 59 11.38 -29.45 9.17
N SER A 60 10.17 -29.91 8.84
CA SER A 60 9.02 -29.05 8.56
C SER A 60 8.59 -28.21 9.78
N ILE A 61 8.68 -28.78 10.99
CA ILE A 61 8.45 -28.06 12.26
C ILE A 61 9.51 -26.97 12.44
N ALA A 62 10.79 -27.28 12.20
CA ALA A 62 11.87 -26.31 12.27
C ALA A 62 11.66 -25.14 11.28
N CYS A 63 11.20 -25.42 10.05
CA CYS A 63 10.83 -24.37 9.10
C CYS A 63 9.69 -23.47 9.60
N THR A 64 8.69 -24.02 10.30
CA THR A 64 7.63 -23.21 10.93
C THR A 64 8.21 -22.29 12.01
N ALA A 65 9.10 -22.82 12.85
CA ALA A 65 9.73 -22.03 13.92
C ALA A 65 10.57 -20.88 13.35
N ILE A 66 11.32 -21.13 12.28
CA ILE A 66 12.08 -20.09 11.57
C ILE A 66 11.15 -19.02 10.99
N ALA A 67 10.04 -19.43 10.37
CA ALA A 67 9.06 -18.48 9.83
C ALA A 67 8.46 -17.57 10.92
N VAL A 68 8.12 -18.13 12.08
CA VAL A 68 7.64 -17.36 13.24
C VAL A 68 8.72 -16.40 13.74
N ALA A 69 9.97 -16.86 13.86
CA ALA A 69 11.09 -16.02 14.29
C ALA A 69 11.33 -14.84 13.34
N VAL A 70 11.26 -15.06 12.02
CA VAL A 70 11.38 -13.98 11.01
C VAL A 70 10.29 -12.93 11.22
N ILE A 71 9.04 -13.33 11.45
CA ILE A 71 7.93 -12.39 11.66
C ILE A 71 8.16 -11.55 12.91
N LEU A 72 8.48 -12.20 14.05
CA LEU A 72 8.70 -11.51 15.32
C LEU A 72 9.91 -10.57 15.29
N LEU A 73 11.01 -10.97 14.63
CA LEU A 73 12.21 -10.12 14.53
C LEU A 73 12.06 -8.98 13.51
N SER A 74 11.12 -9.11 12.56
CA SER A 74 10.85 -8.07 11.57
C SER A 74 9.91 -6.98 12.08
N GLU A 75 9.09 -7.26 13.09
CA GLU A 75 8.07 -6.34 13.57
C GLU A 75 8.65 -4.99 14.05
N GLY A 76 8.11 -3.88 13.54
CA GLY A 76 8.51 -2.53 13.91
C GLY A 76 9.79 -2.02 13.26
N THR A 77 10.49 -2.85 12.48
CA THR A 77 11.73 -2.46 11.79
C THR A 77 11.47 -1.75 10.45
N PRO A 78 12.34 -0.81 10.04
CA PRO A 78 12.21 -0.10 8.76
C PRO A 78 12.50 -1.04 7.58
N VAL A 79 11.78 -0.83 6.47
CA VAL A 79 11.95 -1.62 5.23
C VAL A 79 13.34 -1.45 4.61
N ASP A 80 13.92 -0.26 4.69
CA ASP A 80 15.22 0.08 4.09
C ASP A 80 16.43 -0.31 4.96
N GLY A 81 16.21 -1.06 6.04
CA GLY A 81 17.26 -1.48 6.97
C GLY A 81 17.81 -2.89 6.70
N TRP A 82 18.03 -3.64 7.79
CA TRP A 82 18.53 -5.02 7.78
C TRP A 82 17.68 -6.00 6.96
N TRP A 83 16.38 -5.72 6.87
CA TRP A 83 15.37 -6.56 6.21
C TRP A 83 15.17 -6.22 4.72
N SER A 84 16.11 -5.47 4.11
CA SER A 84 16.08 -5.12 2.69
C SER A 84 16.63 -6.22 1.77
N GLY A 85 16.30 -6.14 0.48
CA GLY A 85 16.81 -7.04 -0.56
C GLY A 85 16.38 -8.52 -0.39
N VAL A 86 17.34 -9.45 -0.43
CA VAL A 86 17.08 -10.90 -0.32
C VAL A 86 16.57 -11.30 1.07
N ARG A 87 16.78 -10.44 2.08
CA ARG A 87 16.36 -10.67 3.46
C ARG A 87 14.96 -10.19 3.75
N GLN A 88 14.19 -9.79 2.74
CA GLN A 88 12.79 -9.41 2.93
C GLN A 88 12.01 -10.54 3.62
N PRO A 89 11.24 -10.25 4.69
CA PRO A 89 10.44 -11.24 5.41
C PRO A 89 9.55 -12.05 4.47
N GLY A 90 8.86 -11.41 3.53
CA GLY A 90 8.01 -12.11 2.55
C GLY A 90 8.75 -13.15 1.71
N VAL A 91 10.00 -12.86 1.32
CA VAL A 91 10.85 -13.76 0.55
C VAL A 91 11.30 -14.97 1.40
N LEU A 92 11.77 -14.72 2.62
CA LEU A 92 12.15 -15.76 3.58
C LEU A 92 10.96 -16.67 3.95
N LEU A 93 9.78 -16.09 4.11
CA LEU A 93 8.54 -16.81 4.40
C LEU A 93 8.10 -17.68 3.20
N ALA A 94 8.30 -17.21 1.97
CA ALA A 94 8.04 -18.01 0.78
C ALA A 94 8.99 -19.23 0.67
N TYR A 95 10.29 -19.04 0.89
CA TYR A 95 11.25 -20.15 0.89
C TYR A 95 10.94 -21.19 1.97
N THR A 96 10.78 -20.74 3.23
CA THR A 96 10.51 -21.62 4.36
C THR A 96 9.20 -22.39 4.20
N SER A 97 8.13 -21.75 3.71
CA SER A 97 6.87 -22.44 3.43
C SER A 97 6.99 -23.46 2.30
N THR A 98 7.73 -23.17 1.24
CA THR A 98 7.91 -24.08 0.10
C THR A 98 8.67 -25.33 0.52
N VAL A 99 9.75 -25.15 1.27
CA VAL A 99 10.54 -26.23 1.86
C VAL A 99 9.68 -27.06 2.82
N ALA A 100 8.94 -26.40 3.72
CA ALA A 100 8.09 -27.09 4.70
C ALA A 100 6.98 -27.92 4.06
N ASN A 101 6.34 -27.40 3.00
CA ASN A 101 5.30 -28.12 2.24
C ASN A 101 5.88 -29.34 1.51
N THR A 102 7.08 -29.21 0.93
CA THR A 102 7.75 -30.32 0.23
C THR A 102 8.11 -31.44 1.20
N LEU A 103 8.68 -31.10 2.35
CA LEU A 103 9.02 -32.05 3.41
C LEU A 103 7.78 -32.76 3.95
N MET A 104 6.70 -32.02 4.14
CA MET A 104 5.42 -32.57 4.57
C MET A 104 4.81 -33.54 3.55
N ALA A 105 4.94 -33.25 2.25
CA ALA A 105 4.52 -34.16 1.19
C ALA A 105 5.32 -35.47 1.21
N ILE A 106 6.65 -35.41 1.42
CA ILE A 106 7.51 -36.59 1.56
C ILE A 106 7.06 -37.44 2.76
N SER A 107 6.86 -36.81 3.93
CA SER A 107 6.35 -37.48 5.13
C SER A 107 5.00 -38.13 4.90
N PHE A 108 4.07 -37.43 4.23
CA PHE A 108 2.75 -37.94 3.91
C PHE A 108 2.80 -39.19 3.01
N VAL A 109 3.61 -39.18 1.95
CA VAL A 109 3.77 -40.34 1.06
C VAL A 109 4.28 -41.53 1.86
N LYS A 110 5.32 -41.35 2.69
CA LYS A 110 5.85 -42.44 3.53
C LYS A 110 4.84 -42.93 4.57
N GLY A 111 4.10 -42.02 5.21
CA GLY A 111 3.04 -42.37 6.16
C GLY A 111 1.90 -43.14 5.50
N SER A 112 1.50 -42.77 4.29
CA SER A 112 0.41 -43.44 3.57
C SER A 112 0.72 -44.91 3.24
N VAL A 113 1.99 -45.23 2.95
CA VAL A 113 2.46 -46.61 2.77
C VAL A 113 2.31 -47.41 4.05
N VAL A 114 2.76 -46.87 5.18
CA VAL A 114 2.63 -47.52 6.49
C VAL A 114 1.16 -47.77 6.81
N PHE A 115 0.33 -46.74 6.71
CA PHE A 115 -1.10 -46.83 6.97
C PHE A 115 -1.79 -47.91 6.11
N PHE A 116 -1.50 -47.92 4.80
CA PHE A 116 -2.05 -48.89 3.86
C PHE A 116 -1.74 -50.33 4.27
N TRP A 117 -0.47 -50.63 4.55
CA TRP A 117 -0.04 -52.00 4.87
C TRP A 117 -0.46 -52.42 6.28
N THR A 118 -0.50 -51.50 7.25
CA THR A 118 -1.04 -51.76 8.57
C THR A 118 -2.52 -52.15 8.51
N GLN A 119 -3.31 -51.43 7.71
CA GLN A 119 -4.73 -51.74 7.50
C GLN A 119 -4.94 -53.06 6.72
N ALA A 120 -4.07 -53.34 5.74
CA ALA A 120 -4.06 -54.61 5.04
C ALA A 120 -3.78 -55.79 5.99
N VAL A 121 -2.82 -55.68 6.90
CA VAL A 121 -2.48 -56.76 7.85
C VAL A 121 -3.60 -57.01 8.86
N MET A 122 -4.25 -55.94 9.35
CA MET A 122 -5.36 -56.04 10.31
C MET A 122 -6.66 -56.61 9.70
N GLY A 123 -6.75 -56.70 8.36
CA GLY A 123 -7.93 -57.23 7.67
C GLY A 123 -9.14 -56.30 7.64
N GLU A 124 -8.97 -55.02 7.98
CA GLU A 124 -10.03 -54.00 8.03
C GLU A 124 -10.33 -53.36 6.65
N MET A 125 -9.59 -53.77 5.61
CA MET A 125 -9.59 -53.09 4.31
C MET A 125 -10.70 -53.58 3.38
N ARG A 126 -11.60 -52.69 2.95
CA ARG A 126 -12.58 -53.01 1.88
C ARG A 126 -11.96 -52.91 0.49
N ILE A 127 -12.41 -53.76 -0.43
CA ILE A 127 -11.88 -53.81 -1.80
C ILE A 127 -12.18 -52.54 -2.58
N SER A 128 -13.38 -51.98 -2.45
CA SER A 128 -13.71 -50.72 -3.11
C SER A 128 -12.83 -49.55 -2.62
N SER A 129 -12.40 -49.60 -1.36
CA SER A 129 -11.55 -48.57 -0.73
C SER A 129 -10.08 -48.66 -1.17
N LEU A 130 -9.61 -49.81 -1.67
CA LEU A 130 -8.22 -50.02 -2.12
C LEU A 130 -7.76 -48.99 -3.15
N HIS A 131 -8.59 -48.78 -4.17
CA HIS A 131 -8.34 -47.78 -5.21
C HIS A 131 -8.29 -46.36 -4.63
N TYR A 132 -9.13 -46.04 -3.65
CA TYR A 132 -9.19 -44.71 -3.04
C TYR A 132 -8.01 -44.45 -2.09
N TYR A 133 -7.49 -45.47 -1.42
CA TYR A 133 -6.25 -45.36 -0.63
C TYR A 133 -5.03 -45.10 -1.52
N TRP A 134 -4.93 -45.83 -2.63
CA TRP A 134 -3.88 -45.62 -3.64
C TRP A 134 -4.00 -44.26 -4.34
N MET A 135 -5.21 -43.89 -4.77
CA MET A 135 -5.46 -42.61 -5.41
C MET A 135 -5.20 -41.43 -4.45
N GLY A 136 -5.51 -41.59 -3.17
CA GLY A 136 -5.26 -40.58 -2.14
C GLY A 136 -3.78 -40.39 -1.78
N SER A 137 -2.92 -41.41 -1.99
CA SER A 137 -1.48 -41.32 -1.69
C SER A 137 -0.63 -40.82 -2.86
N THR A 138 -1.13 -40.91 -4.08
CA THR A 138 -0.36 -40.64 -5.31
C THR A 138 -0.37 -39.18 -5.77
N GLY A 139 -1.25 -38.33 -5.24
CA GLY A 139 -1.20 -36.90 -5.52
C GLY A 139 -2.37 -36.08 -4.95
N ILE A 140 -2.23 -34.75 -4.97
CA ILE A 140 -3.22 -33.79 -4.46
C ILE A 140 -4.55 -33.90 -5.22
N LEU A 141 -4.49 -34.07 -6.55
CA LEU A 141 -5.67 -34.23 -7.39
C LEU A 141 -6.41 -35.55 -7.09
N GLY A 142 -5.65 -36.61 -6.81
CA GLY A 142 -6.19 -37.90 -6.40
C GLY A 142 -6.86 -37.82 -5.03
N ALA A 143 -6.26 -37.09 -4.08
CA ALA A 143 -6.87 -36.78 -2.79
C ALA A 143 -8.18 -35.96 -2.95
N LEU A 144 -8.19 -34.92 -3.80
CA LEU A 144 -9.40 -34.13 -4.12
C LEU A 144 -10.51 -34.96 -4.78
N LYS A 145 -10.16 -35.83 -5.72
CA LYS A 145 -11.14 -36.72 -6.37
C LYS A 145 -11.70 -37.72 -5.36
N ALA A 146 -10.87 -38.23 -4.47
CA ALA A 146 -11.28 -39.10 -3.37
C ALA A 146 -12.18 -38.37 -2.34
N ILE A 147 -11.98 -37.06 -2.13
CA ILE A 147 -12.84 -36.16 -1.32
C ILE A 147 -14.25 -36.08 -1.92
N CYS A 148 -14.36 -35.76 -3.22
CA CYS A 148 -15.66 -35.61 -3.90
C CYS A 148 -16.50 -36.89 -3.84
N LEU A 149 -15.85 -38.06 -3.76
CA LEU A 149 -16.50 -39.36 -3.81
C LEU A 149 -16.83 -39.94 -2.42
N ARG A 150 -16.52 -39.24 -1.30
CA ARG A 150 -16.79 -39.64 0.11
C ARG A 150 -16.31 -41.06 0.50
N LYS A 151 -15.40 -41.68 -0.26
CA LYS A 151 -14.98 -43.10 -0.10
C LYS A 151 -13.57 -43.29 0.48
N ALA A 152 -12.87 -42.21 0.85
CA ALA A 152 -11.51 -42.26 1.39
C ALA A 152 -11.41 -41.91 2.88
N THR A 153 -10.30 -42.31 3.50
CA THR A 153 -9.91 -41.92 4.87
C THR A 153 -9.78 -40.40 5.01
N ARG A 154 -10.09 -39.87 6.20
CA ARG A 154 -10.10 -38.42 6.49
C ARG A 154 -8.71 -37.77 6.53
N CYS A 155 -7.63 -38.55 6.65
CA CYS A 155 -6.27 -38.03 6.88
C CYS A 155 -5.62 -37.37 5.64
N PRO A 156 -5.64 -37.95 4.42
CA PRO A 156 -5.15 -37.30 3.20
C PRO A 156 -5.79 -35.93 2.92
N ILE A 157 -7.07 -35.80 3.25
CA ILE A 157 -7.88 -34.58 3.08
C ILE A 157 -7.28 -33.44 3.88
N LEU A 158 -7.00 -33.71 5.16
CA LEU A 158 -6.48 -32.73 6.10
C LEU A 158 -5.07 -32.27 5.70
N VAL A 159 -4.23 -33.19 5.23
CA VAL A 159 -2.86 -32.86 4.77
C VAL A 159 -2.88 -32.01 3.51
N ALA A 160 -3.76 -32.32 2.54
CA ALA A 160 -3.90 -31.51 1.32
C ALA A 160 -4.39 -30.08 1.63
N ILE A 161 -5.39 -29.93 2.49
CA ILE A 161 -5.90 -28.61 2.88
C ILE A 161 -4.82 -27.81 3.62
N THR A 162 -4.11 -28.45 4.55
CA THR A 162 -3.11 -27.76 5.38
C THR A 162 -1.90 -27.32 4.57
N THR A 163 -1.43 -28.12 3.62
CA THR A 163 -0.33 -27.74 2.71
C THR A 163 -0.69 -26.59 1.77
N LEU A 164 -1.95 -26.53 1.28
CA LEU A 164 -2.43 -25.45 0.42
C LEU A 164 -2.59 -24.12 1.17
N LEU A 165 -3.16 -24.15 2.37
CA LEU A 165 -3.45 -22.93 3.14
C LEU A 165 -2.22 -22.33 3.83
N ARG A 166 -1.22 -23.15 4.16
CA ARG A 166 -0.04 -22.72 4.93
C ARG A 166 0.74 -21.58 4.27
N GLY A 167 1.01 -21.67 2.97
CA GLY A 167 1.80 -20.66 2.25
C GLY A 167 1.19 -19.27 2.28
N PRO A 168 -0.04 -19.09 1.76
CA PRO A 168 -0.71 -17.79 1.76
C PRO A 168 -0.89 -17.19 3.16
N LEU A 169 -1.19 -18.00 4.18
CA LEU A 169 -1.42 -17.52 5.53
C LEU A 169 -0.14 -17.02 6.21
N ILE A 170 0.96 -17.77 6.08
CA ILE A 170 2.25 -17.39 6.64
C ILE A 170 2.82 -16.17 5.89
N GLN A 171 2.65 -16.07 4.57
CA GLN A 171 3.08 -14.90 3.81
C GLN A 171 2.30 -13.63 4.18
N ARG A 172 0.99 -13.74 4.43
CA ARG A 172 0.15 -12.61 4.88
C ARG A 172 0.35 -12.22 6.34
N ALA A 173 1.10 -13.02 7.11
CA ALA A 173 1.42 -12.69 8.48
C ALA A 173 2.41 -11.52 8.61
N SER A 174 3.18 -11.20 7.56
CA SER A 174 3.96 -9.95 7.49
C SER A 174 3.43 -9.05 6.38
N PHE A 175 3.30 -7.75 6.68
CA PHE A 175 2.91 -6.74 5.71
C PHE A 175 3.64 -5.42 6.00
N VAL A 176 3.60 -4.51 5.04
CA VAL A 176 4.24 -3.20 5.16
C VAL A 176 3.18 -2.17 5.51
N VAL A 177 3.44 -1.38 6.55
CA VAL A 177 2.61 -0.25 6.96
C VAL A 177 3.42 1.04 6.90
N ASN A 178 2.79 2.10 6.39
CA ASN A 178 3.35 3.43 6.37
C ASN A 178 3.01 4.13 7.67
N VAL A 179 4.02 4.43 8.49
CA VAL A 179 3.84 5.16 9.76
C VAL A 179 4.35 6.58 9.59
N PRO A 180 3.56 7.62 9.94
CA PRO A 180 4.01 9.00 9.88
C PRO A 180 5.14 9.22 10.88
N VAL A 181 6.16 9.97 10.49
CA VAL A 181 7.22 10.38 11.41
C VAL A 181 6.64 11.40 12.38
N ALA A 182 6.74 11.11 13.68
CA ALA A 182 6.31 12.04 14.71
C ALA A 182 7.08 13.36 14.58
N GLY A 183 6.36 14.48 14.75
CA GLY A 183 6.90 15.83 14.63
C GLY A 183 8.09 16.09 15.56
N GLY A 184 8.92 17.04 15.17
CA GLY A 184 10.06 17.53 15.96
C GLY A 184 10.04 19.05 16.06
N THR A 185 11.16 19.63 16.46
CA THR A 185 11.40 21.08 16.37
C THR A 185 12.42 21.36 15.27
N ILE A 186 12.24 22.45 14.53
CA ILE A 186 13.15 22.91 13.47
C ILE A 186 13.49 24.38 13.69
N ASP A 187 14.75 24.75 13.44
CA ASP A 187 15.22 26.13 13.55
C ASP A 187 15.17 26.83 12.19
N LEU A 188 14.35 27.88 12.09
CA LEU A 188 14.11 28.64 10.86
C LEU A 188 14.44 30.13 11.03
N GLN A 189 14.98 30.76 10.00
CA GLN A 189 15.41 32.16 10.00
C GLN A 189 14.29 33.07 9.52
N VAL A 190 13.43 33.50 10.45
CA VAL A 190 12.27 34.36 10.17
C VAL A 190 12.13 35.38 11.29
N GLN A 191 11.93 36.65 10.94
CA GLN A 191 11.81 37.73 11.91
C GLN A 191 10.34 38.05 12.24
N PRO A 192 9.87 37.81 13.48
CA PRO A 192 8.45 37.96 13.83
C PRO A 192 7.96 39.41 13.83
N ASP A 193 8.84 40.35 14.18
CA ASP A 193 8.53 41.77 14.33
C ASP A 193 9.48 42.58 13.42
N MET A 194 8.94 43.46 12.57
CA MET A 194 9.75 44.24 11.62
C MET A 194 10.16 45.58 12.21
N ASP A 195 11.43 45.97 12.01
CA ASP A 195 11.91 47.28 12.42
C ASP A 195 11.31 48.36 11.50
N ASN A 196 11.10 49.54 12.07
CA ASN A 196 10.49 50.66 11.35
C ASN A 196 11.37 51.21 10.22
N ASP A 197 12.66 50.96 10.19
CA ASP A 197 13.61 51.47 9.20
C ASP A 197 13.97 50.45 8.09
N TRP A 198 13.60 49.18 8.26
CA TRP A 198 14.09 48.10 7.39
C TRP A 198 13.69 48.30 5.91
N GLY A 199 12.46 48.78 5.67
CA GLY A 199 11.94 49.01 4.32
C GLY A 199 12.58 50.19 3.56
N GLY A 200 13.10 51.18 4.29
CA GLY A 200 13.67 52.38 3.72
C GLY A 200 13.42 53.64 4.55
N THR A 201 13.98 54.74 4.07
CA THR A 201 13.91 56.05 4.72
C THR A 201 13.08 57.01 3.90
N THR A 202 12.60 58.07 4.54
CA THR A 202 11.86 59.14 3.86
C THR A 202 12.57 60.47 4.04
N ASP A 203 12.38 61.37 3.08
CA ASP A 203 12.76 62.76 3.28
C ASP A 203 11.87 63.40 4.34
N ALA A 204 12.27 64.58 4.80
CA ALA A 204 11.57 65.26 5.89
C ALA A 204 10.14 65.70 5.55
N SER A 205 9.83 65.80 4.26
CA SER A 205 8.48 66.09 3.78
C SER A 205 7.61 64.84 3.61
N HIS A 206 8.16 63.64 3.84
CA HIS A 206 7.55 62.34 3.58
C HIS A 206 7.03 62.16 2.14
N THR A 207 7.52 62.98 1.21
CA THR A 207 7.09 62.92 -0.20
C THR A 207 7.98 61.97 -1.00
N GLN A 208 9.26 61.86 -0.65
CA GLN A 208 10.21 60.97 -1.29
C GLN A 208 10.55 59.80 -0.37
N VAL A 209 10.49 58.59 -0.93
CA VAL A 209 10.78 57.34 -0.21
C VAL A 209 11.97 56.67 -0.88
N TYR A 210 13.02 56.44 -0.13
CA TYR A 210 14.24 55.78 -0.59
C TYR A 210 14.26 54.35 -0.05
N PHE A 211 14.20 53.37 -0.95
CA PHE A 211 14.24 51.96 -0.56
C PHE A 211 15.65 51.53 -0.16
N HIS A 212 15.75 50.78 0.93
CA HIS A 212 17.00 50.09 1.25
C HIS A 212 17.28 48.97 0.22
N PRO A 213 18.56 48.60 0.00
CA PRO A 213 18.92 47.56 -0.97
C PRO A 213 18.27 46.19 -0.67
N HIS A 214 18.15 45.85 0.61
CA HIS A 214 17.53 44.60 1.08
C HIS A 214 16.04 44.54 0.76
N PHE A 215 15.31 45.64 1.01
CA PHE A 215 13.91 45.78 0.62
C PHE A 215 13.73 45.73 -0.91
N SER A 216 14.58 46.42 -1.67
CA SER A 216 14.55 46.41 -3.14
C SER A 216 14.73 45.00 -3.73
N THR A 217 15.58 44.18 -3.09
CA THR A 217 15.78 42.78 -3.47
C THR A 217 14.50 41.97 -3.27
N VAL A 218 13.82 42.15 -2.12
CA VAL A 218 12.54 41.49 -1.85
C VAL A 218 11.47 41.88 -2.87
N ILE A 219 11.41 43.16 -3.26
CA ILE A 219 10.49 43.62 -4.31
C ILE A 219 10.80 42.96 -5.66
N ALA A 220 12.06 42.89 -6.06
CA ALA A 220 12.46 42.24 -7.31
C ALA A 220 12.10 40.74 -7.32
N GLU A 221 12.32 40.03 -6.22
CA GLU A 221 11.93 38.62 -6.03
C GLU A 221 10.40 38.42 -6.06
N PHE A 222 9.66 39.32 -5.42
CA PHE A 222 8.20 39.31 -5.45
C PHE A 222 7.64 39.54 -6.86
N LEU A 223 8.16 40.52 -7.59
CA LEU A 223 7.73 40.83 -8.97
C LEU A 223 8.10 39.72 -9.97
N SER A 224 9.22 39.02 -9.74
CA SER A 224 9.65 37.87 -10.54
C SER A 224 9.01 36.54 -10.11
N LYS A 225 8.15 36.56 -9.08
CA LYS A 225 7.45 35.37 -8.54
C LYS A 225 8.41 34.21 -8.21
N THR A 226 9.56 34.53 -7.63
CA THR A 226 10.53 33.52 -7.19
C THR A 226 9.97 32.67 -6.05
N GLN A 227 10.54 31.48 -5.82
CA GLN A 227 10.17 30.68 -4.65
C GLN A 227 10.68 31.34 -3.36
N ILE A 228 9.92 31.23 -2.27
CA ILE A 228 10.31 31.77 -0.96
C ILE A 228 11.21 30.75 -0.27
N THR A 229 12.49 31.08 -0.10
CA THR A 229 13.47 30.20 0.55
C THR A 229 13.73 30.66 1.97
N ILE A 230 13.47 29.81 2.96
CA ILE A 230 13.74 30.10 4.38
C ILE A 230 15.12 29.54 4.75
N GLY A 231 15.96 30.38 5.36
CA GLY A 231 17.26 29.95 5.89
C GLY A 231 17.09 29.11 7.16
N GLY A 232 18.04 28.21 7.44
CA GLY A 232 18.02 27.36 8.63
C GLY A 232 18.13 25.88 8.30
N GLU A 233 17.51 25.05 9.14
CA GLU A 233 17.45 23.61 8.93
C GLU A 233 16.48 23.24 7.80
N LYS A 234 16.79 22.16 7.08
CA LYS A 234 15.99 21.70 5.93
C LYS A 234 15.03 20.60 6.35
N CYS A 235 13.79 20.68 5.87
CA CYS A 235 12.85 19.55 5.96
C CYS A 235 12.31 19.17 4.58
N GLN A 236 12.31 17.88 4.24
CA GLN A 236 11.86 17.39 2.95
C GLN A 236 10.35 17.57 2.69
N ASP A 237 9.48 17.33 3.68
CA ASP A 237 8.03 17.59 3.59
C ASP A 237 7.44 17.77 4.98
N CYS A 238 7.34 19.02 5.44
CA CYS A 238 6.87 19.38 6.78
C CYS A 238 5.79 20.46 6.73
N SER A 239 4.81 20.36 7.61
CA SER A 239 3.91 21.48 7.95
C SER A 239 4.29 22.06 9.31
N PHE A 240 4.27 23.37 9.43
CA PHE A 240 4.59 24.06 10.68
C PHE A 240 3.86 25.41 10.75
N GLU A 241 3.86 25.97 11.96
CA GLU A 241 3.34 27.31 12.23
C GLU A 241 4.51 28.18 12.67
N ILE A 242 4.63 29.36 12.06
CA ILE A 242 5.74 30.29 12.31
C ILE A 242 5.24 31.71 12.48
N GLN A 243 5.89 32.46 13.37
CA GLN A 243 5.56 33.86 13.60
C GLN A 243 6.41 34.73 12.67
N ALA A 244 5.75 35.56 11.87
CA ALA A 244 6.41 36.44 10.92
C ALA A 244 5.71 37.81 10.84
N PHE A 245 6.42 38.80 10.34
CA PHE A 245 5.82 40.10 10.04
C PHE A 245 4.71 39.96 8.99
N GLY A 246 3.57 40.61 9.28
CA GLY A 246 2.39 40.58 8.44
C GLY A 246 1.45 41.74 8.71
N PHE A 247 0.23 41.63 8.19
CA PHE A 247 -0.84 42.59 8.41
C PHE A 247 -2.06 41.90 8.99
N ASN A 248 -2.57 42.43 10.10
CA ASN A 248 -3.90 42.11 10.56
C ASN A 248 -4.90 42.95 9.76
N VAL A 249 -5.79 42.29 9.03
CA VAL A 249 -6.80 42.97 8.23
C VAL A 249 -8.01 43.28 9.11
N THR A 250 -8.23 44.55 9.38
CA THR A 250 -9.32 45.05 10.22
C THR A 250 -10.21 46.01 9.45
N ASN A 251 -11.42 46.25 9.99
CA ASN A 251 -12.33 47.28 9.50
C ASN A 251 -12.64 47.17 7.99
N CYS A 252 -12.89 45.94 7.52
CA CYS A 252 -13.36 45.72 6.15
C CYS A 252 -14.85 46.03 6.04
N THR A 253 -15.19 47.13 5.38
CA THR A 253 -16.57 47.51 5.07
C THR A 253 -16.83 47.40 3.58
N SER A 254 -18.08 47.13 3.21
CA SER A 254 -18.56 47.11 1.83
C SER A 254 -19.85 47.91 1.79
N GLU A 255 -19.79 49.12 1.26
CA GLU A 255 -20.92 50.05 1.23
C GLU A 255 -21.23 50.50 -0.20
N ALA A 256 -22.49 50.83 -0.46
CA ALA A 256 -22.89 51.44 -1.72
C ALA A 256 -22.53 52.94 -1.67
N THR A 257 -21.68 53.37 -2.59
CA THR A 257 -21.13 54.73 -2.67
C THR A 257 -21.83 55.53 -3.77
N ASP A 258 -21.10 56.46 -4.39
CA ASP A 258 -21.52 57.31 -5.51
C ASP A 258 -22.49 56.63 -6.49
N LYS A 259 -23.55 57.38 -6.80
CA LYS A 259 -24.51 57.00 -7.84
C LYS A 259 -23.88 57.24 -9.20
N TYR A 260 -24.08 56.30 -10.10
CA TYR A 260 -23.71 56.45 -11.50
C TYR A 260 -24.97 56.35 -12.35
N ASP A 261 -25.09 57.26 -13.32
CA ASP A 261 -26.11 57.23 -14.35
C ASP A 261 -25.46 57.55 -15.69
N PHE A 262 -25.42 56.57 -16.59
CA PHE A 262 -24.81 56.77 -17.90
C PHE A 262 -25.61 57.75 -18.78
N ALA A 263 -26.89 58.03 -18.48
CA ALA A 263 -27.64 59.08 -19.15
C ALA A 263 -27.14 60.48 -18.77
N ASP A 264 -26.54 60.65 -17.58
CA ASP A 264 -25.97 61.93 -17.13
C ASP A 264 -24.63 62.26 -17.82
N ILE A 265 -23.99 61.26 -18.44
CA ILE A 265 -22.77 61.45 -19.26
C ILE A 265 -23.08 62.21 -20.57
N ASP A 266 -24.35 62.34 -20.96
CA ASP A 266 -24.73 63.16 -22.13
C ASP A 266 -24.36 64.65 -21.99
N ASN A 267 -24.02 65.10 -20.78
CA ASN A 267 -23.55 66.45 -20.50
C ASN A 267 -22.03 66.58 -20.69
N TRP A 268 -21.57 67.62 -21.39
CA TRP A 268 -20.14 67.88 -21.60
C TRP A 268 -19.37 67.97 -20.26
N GLY A 269 -18.34 67.13 -20.11
CA GLY A 269 -17.37 67.21 -19.01
C GLY A 269 -17.65 66.30 -17.82
N THR A 270 -18.65 65.42 -17.86
CA THR A 270 -18.88 64.41 -16.82
C THR A 270 -18.13 63.11 -17.14
N SER A 271 -17.40 62.56 -16.15
CA SER A 271 -16.80 61.23 -16.20
C SER A 271 -17.41 60.34 -15.13
N ILE A 272 -17.54 59.04 -15.42
CA ILE A 272 -17.96 58.04 -14.44
C ILE A 272 -16.82 57.07 -14.21
N THR A 273 -16.47 56.88 -12.94
CA THR A 273 -15.51 55.88 -12.50
C THR A 273 -16.18 54.51 -12.42
N LEU A 274 -15.73 53.54 -13.21
CA LEU A 274 -16.26 52.18 -13.21
C LEU A 274 -15.48 51.24 -12.29
N PHE A 275 -14.19 51.54 -12.12
CA PHE A 275 -13.28 50.77 -11.28
C PHE A 275 -12.20 51.70 -10.74
N LYS A 276 -11.89 51.64 -9.46
CA LYS A 276 -10.80 52.38 -8.84
C LYS A 276 -10.20 51.59 -7.70
N THR A 277 -8.89 51.52 -7.65
CA THR A 277 -8.13 50.93 -6.55
C THR A 277 -7.08 51.93 -6.09
N ASN A 278 -6.98 52.12 -4.80
CA ASN A 278 -5.99 53.02 -4.21
C ASN A 278 -5.45 52.44 -2.91
N VAL A 279 -4.20 52.77 -2.62
CA VAL A 279 -3.53 52.43 -1.36
C VAL A 279 -2.99 53.71 -0.76
N ILE A 280 -3.42 54.00 0.46
CA ILE A 280 -2.97 55.16 1.23
C ILE A 280 -2.45 54.73 2.60
N VAL A 281 -1.67 55.59 3.24
CA VAL A 281 -1.33 55.42 4.66
C VAL A 281 -2.38 56.15 5.47
N SER A 282 -2.88 55.48 6.50
CA SER A 282 -3.78 56.06 7.48
C SER A 282 -3.09 56.08 8.84
N ASP A 283 -3.29 57.17 9.57
CA ASP A 283 -2.80 57.29 10.93
C ASP A 283 -3.94 56.94 11.89
N SER A 284 -3.74 55.89 12.69
CA SER A 284 -4.66 55.49 13.75
C SER A 284 -4.04 55.80 15.10
N PHE A 285 -4.79 56.49 15.96
CA PHE A 285 -4.38 56.73 17.36
C PHE A 285 -4.14 55.43 18.13
N ASN A 286 -4.83 54.35 17.74
CA ASN A 286 -4.69 53.05 18.39
C ASN A 286 -3.48 52.30 17.84
N TYR A 287 -3.27 52.27 16.52
CA TYR A 287 -2.35 51.33 15.86
C TYR A 287 -1.13 51.96 15.18
N GLY A 288 -0.96 53.28 15.21
CA GLY A 288 0.10 53.98 14.46
C GLY A 288 -0.23 54.08 12.96
N LYS A 289 0.79 53.98 12.10
CA LYS A 289 0.61 54.02 10.64
C LYS A 289 0.13 52.67 10.12
N SER A 290 -1.02 52.64 9.45
CA SER A 290 -1.59 51.47 8.77
C SER A 290 -1.75 51.72 7.27
N LEU A 291 -1.98 50.67 6.49
CA LEU A 291 -2.31 50.80 5.07
C LEU A 291 -3.82 50.69 4.91
N THR A 292 -4.45 51.67 4.28
CA THR A 292 -5.85 51.59 3.88
C THR A 292 -5.94 51.32 2.39
N ILE A 293 -6.62 50.23 2.05
CA ILE A 293 -6.89 49.83 0.68
C ILE A 293 -8.35 50.16 0.39
N THR A 294 -8.56 50.88 -0.70
CA THR A 294 -9.90 51.21 -1.20
C THR A 294 -10.07 50.60 -2.59
N ALA A 295 -11.16 49.88 -2.79
CA ALA A 295 -11.57 49.34 -4.08
C ALA A 295 -13.01 49.76 -4.38
N VAL A 296 -13.20 50.61 -5.40
CA VAL A 296 -14.50 51.03 -5.91
C VAL A 296 -14.77 50.30 -7.21
N ARG A 297 -15.98 49.77 -7.39
CA ARG A 297 -16.36 49.04 -8.61
C ARG A 297 -17.84 49.11 -8.92
N LYS A 298 -18.16 49.04 -10.20
CA LYS A 298 -19.50 48.74 -10.71
C LYS A 298 -19.75 47.24 -10.67
N ASN A 299 -20.74 46.78 -9.89
CA ASN A 299 -21.02 45.36 -9.67
C ASN A 299 -22.21 44.80 -10.46
N THR A 300 -23.10 45.65 -10.97
CA THR A 300 -24.29 45.25 -11.75
C THR A 300 -24.11 45.59 -13.23
N GLN A 301 -24.97 45.03 -14.08
CA GLN A 301 -25.00 45.32 -15.53
C GLN A 301 -25.85 46.55 -15.88
N ASP A 302 -26.49 47.18 -14.89
CA ASP A 302 -27.42 48.29 -15.12
C ASP A 302 -26.66 49.59 -15.43
N CYS A 303 -27.22 50.41 -16.33
CA CYS A 303 -26.69 51.75 -16.68
C CYS A 303 -26.91 52.79 -15.59
N THR A 304 -27.72 52.47 -14.59
CA THR A 304 -28.03 53.35 -13.46
C THR A 304 -27.90 52.54 -12.19
N GLY A 305 -27.16 53.05 -11.20
CA GLY A 305 -26.93 52.31 -9.97
C GLY A 305 -26.04 53.04 -8.99
N GLN A 306 -25.53 52.29 -8.01
CA GLN A 306 -24.52 52.74 -7.07
C GLN A 306 -23.28 51.89 -7.23
N LEU A 307 -22.12 52.53 -7.16
CA LEU A 307 -20.85 51.82 -7.08
C LEU A 307 -20.75 51.13 -5.71
N ILE A 308 -20.01 50.04 -5.64
CA ILE A 308 -19.65 49.42 -4.36
C ILE A 308 -18.24 49.87 -4.02
N GLU A 309 -18.09 50.44 -2.83
CA GLU A 309 -16.80 50.77 -2.22
C GLU A 309 -16.49 49.77 -1.11
N GLU A 310 -15.37 49.07 -1.29
CA GLU A 310 -14.79 48.15 -0.31
C GLU A 310 -13.54 48.82 0.27
N VAL A 311 -13.53 49.03 1.59
CA VAL A 311 -12.39 49.60 2.31
C VAL A 311 -11.90 48.60 3.33
N CYS A 312 -10.61 48.29 3.33
CA CYS A 312 -9.98 47.43 4.34
C CYS A 312 -8.72 48.10 4.89
N GLU A 313 -8.49 47.96 6.19
CA GLU A 313 -7.30 48.47 6.87
C GLU A 313 -6.33 47.32 7.19
N LEU A 314 -5.06 47.49 6.82
CA LEU A 314 -3.98 46.54 7.04
C LEU A 314 -3.08 47.10 8.13
N VAL A 315 -3.26 46.57 9.35
CA VAL A 315 -2.51 46.98 10.52
C VAL A 315 -1.26 46.11 10.69
N PRO A 316 -0.05 46.68 10.79
CA PRO A 316 1.18 45.93 10.99
C PRO A 316 1.13 45.06 12.26
N ALA A 317 1.40 43.77 12.12
CA ALA A 317 1.32 42.82 13.22
C ALA A 317 2.27 41.64 13.02
N SER A 318 2.61 40.97 14.13
CA SER A 318 3.17 39.62 14.09
C SER A 318 2.05 38.62 13.88
N ILE A 319 2.14 37.88 12.77
CA ILE A 319 1.12 36.94 12.30
C ILE A 319 1.66 35.51 12.42
N ASN A 320 0.81 34.59 12.87
CA ASN A 320 1.10 33.17 12.84
C ASN A 320 0.70 32.59 11.48
N TYR A 321 1.69 32.24 10.66
CA TYR A 321 1.49 31.69 9.31
C TYR A 321 1.56 30.17 9.32
N HIS A 322 0.61 29.54 8.63
CA HIS A 322 0.61 28.10 8.40
C HIS A 322 1.33 27.79 7.08
N LEU A 323 2.48 27.13 7.16
CA LEU A 323 3.36 26.90 6.02
C LEU A 323 3.69 25.41 5.83
N ASN A 324 4.04 25.07 4.60
CA ASN A 324 4.63 23.80 4.22
C ASN A 324 6.07 24.05 3.72
N LEU A 325 7.04 23.31 4.27
CA LEU A 325 8.45 23.34 3.88
C LEU A 325 8.79 22.11 3.05
N LYS A 326 9.38 22.32 1.87
CA LYS A 326 9.99 21.28 1.03
C LYS A 326 11.44 21.62 0.73
N GLY A 327 12.35 20.95 1.41
CA GLY A 327 13.75 21.34 1.52
C GLY A 327 13.90 22.64 2.30
N ASP A 328 14.15 23.72 1.57
CA ASP A 328 14.25 25.11 2.02
C ASP A 328 13.13 26.00 1.44
N ILE A 329 12.27 25.45 0.57
CA ILE A 329 11.20 26.18 -0.10
C ILE A 329 9.96 26.17 0.78
N ALA A 330 9.50 27.35 1.17
CA ALA A 330 8.28 27.56 1.94
C ALA A 330 7.11 27.94 1.05
N THR A 331 5.94 27.36 1.36
CA THR A 331 4.68 27.62 0.67
C THR A 331 3.55 27.76 1.70
N PHE A 332 2.59 28.65 1.43
CA PHE A 332 1.43 28.79 2.30
C PHE A 332 0.57 27.52 2.25
N LYS A 333 0.09 27.07 3.41
CA LYS A 333 -0.80 25.89 3.49
C LYS A 333 -2.17 26.15 2.84
N SER A 334 -2.62 27.40 2.87
CA SER A 334 -3.91 27.84 2.33
C SER A 334 -3.75 29.18 1.62
N ASP A 335 -4.44 29.33 0.49
CA ASP A 335 -4.51 30.57 -0.27
C ASP A 335 -5.39 31.64 0.40
N ASN A 336 -6.15 31.26 1.43
CA ASN A 336 -7.01 32.18 2.17
C ASN A 336 -6.21 32.93 3.24
N TRP A 337 -6.18 34.25 3.14
CA TRP A 337 -5.49 35.10 4.12
C TRP A 337 -6.19 35.12 5.50
N LYS A 338 -7.46 34.71 5.56
CA LYS A 338 -8.28 34.66 6.79
C LYS A 338 -7.89 33.52 7.74
N ASP A 339 -7.09 32.56 7.28
CA ASP A 339 -6.62 31.44 8.11
C ASP A 339 -5.45 31.85 9.00
N ASP A 340 -4.84 33.00 8.74
CA ASP A 340 -3.74 33.54 9.53
C ASP A 340 -4.28 34.27 10.77
N SER A 341 -3.63 34.07 11.91
CA SER A 341 -4.03 34.72 13.16
C SER A 341 -3.01 35.76 13.60
N ALA A 342 -3.49 36.95 13.96
CA ALA A 342 -2.65 38.00 14.52
C ALA A 342 -2.38 37.72 16.00
N LEU A 343 -1.10 37.68 16.37
CA LEU A 343 -0.67 37.46 17.75
C LEU A 343 -0.50 38.78 18.49
N ARG A 344 0.22 39.72 17.87
CA ARG A 344 0.58 41.00 18.48
C ARG A 344 0.65 42.10 17.42
N HIS A 345 -0.05 43.20 17.65
CA HIS A 345 0.11 44.41 16.85
C HIS A 345 1.46 45.08 17.18
N LEU A 346 2.16 45.54 16.14
CA LEU A 346 3.44 46.24 16.27
C LEU A 346 3.16 47.71 16.58
N TYR A 347 2.78 48.00 17.84
CA TYR A 347 2.55 49.36 18.30
C TYR A 347 3.88 50.09 18.54
N HIS A 348 4.02 51.29 17.97
CA HIS A 348 4.91 52.32 18.48
C HIS A 348 4.08 53.49 18.99
N VAL A 349 3.81 53.53 20.29
CA VAL A 349 3.54 54.81 20.95
C VAL A 349 4.90 55.35 21.35
N GLU A 350 5.45 56.27 20.57
CA GLU A 350 6.32 57.29 21.19
C GLU A 350 5.42 58.02 22.19
N GLN A 351 5.44 57.59 23.46
CA GLN A 351 4.90 58.42 24.50
C GLN A 351 5.85 59.60 24.62
N PRO A 352 5.41 60.87 24.44
CA PRO A 352 6.17 61.97 24.96
C PRO A 352 6.08 61.84 26.48
N THR A 353 7.03 61.13 27.10
CA THR A 353 7.23 61.17 28.55
C THR A 353 7.88 62.50 28.89
N THR A 354 7.15 63.59 28.67
CA THR A 354 7.41 64.86 29.34
C THR A 354 6.21 65.15 30.21
N PRO A 355 6.36 65.13 31.55
CA PRO A 355 5.31 65.55 32.45
C PRO A 355 4.84 66.96 32.08
N ARG A 356 3.51 67.18 32.10
CA ARG A 356 2.90 68.50 32.16
C ARG A 356 3.52 69.26 33.34
N ASN A 357 4.53 70.09 33.07
CA ASN A 357 5.00 71.27 33.82
C ASN A 357 6.46 71.65 33.47
N MET A 358 6.80 71.71 32.19
CA MET A 358 7.92 72.52 31.73
C MET A 358 7.47 73.31 30.52
N THR A 359 7.55 74.64 30.63
CA THR A 359 7.55 75.54 29.49
C THR A 359 8.60 75.05 28.50
N VAL A 360 8.13 74.50 27.39
CA VAL A 360 8.94 74.09 26.25
C VAL A 360 9.65 75.35 25.74
N PRO A 361 11.00 75.41 25.76
CA PRO A 361 11.69 76.40 24.95
C PRO A 361 11.34 76.10 23.50
N SER A 362 10.89 77.10 22.75
CA SER A 362 10.78 77.03 21.30
C SER A 362 11.99 76.29 20.72
N PRO A 363 11.81 75.34 19.79
CA PRO A 363 12.94 74.60 19.24
C PRO A 363 13.93 75.60 18.62
N PRO A 364 15.24 75.37 18.75
CA PRO A 364 16.22 76.17 18.03
C PRO A 364 15.88 76.11 16.53
N GLU A 365 16.00 77.25 15.86
CA GLU A 365 15.57 77.57 14.49
C GLU A 365 16.32 76.77 13.38
N ASN A 366 16.84 75.59 13.71
CA ASN A 366 17.77 74.80 12.94
C ASN A 366 17.90 73.36 13.52
N SER A 367 16.79 72.77 13.97
CA SER A 367 16.75 71.32 14.21
C SER A 367 16.80 70.58 12.87
N ASP A 368 17.96 69.99 12.57
CA ASP A 368 18.14 69.01 11.53
C ASP A 368 16.99 67.99 11.55
N TRP A 369 16.37 67.83 10.39
CA TRP A 369 15.23 66.99 10.13
C TRP A 369 15.54 65.53 10.50
N VAL A 370 14.84 64.98 11.51
CA VAL A 370 14.89 63.54 11.80
C VAL A 370 13.97 62.83 10.80
N PRO A 371 14.47 61.95 9.92
CA PRO A 371 13.62 61.12 9.08
C PRO A 371 12.69 60.29 9.97
N THR A 372 11.37 60.34 9.76
CA THR A 372 10.51 59.31 10.38
C THR A 372 10.74 58.01 9.62
N GLU A 373 11.51 57.12 10.21
CA GLU A 373 11.74 55.77 9.70
C GLU A 373 10.43 54.98 9.79
N THR A 374 9.84 54.60 8.65
CA THR A 374 8.66 53.70 8.65
C THR A 374 8.70 52.77 7.43
N THR A 375 8.70 51.45 7.67
CA THR A 375 8.63 50.39 6.64
C THR A 375 7.29 50.42 5.88
N ILE A 376 6.26 51.05 6.46
CA ILE A 376 4.92 51.20 5.88
C ILE A 376 4.89 52.16 4.68
N LEU A 377 5.68 53.23 4.68
CA LEU A 377 5.72 54.17 3.55
C LEU A 377 6.31 53.52 2.28
N PRO A 378 7.44 52.79 2.33
CA PRO A 378 7.90 51.97 1.21
C PRO A 378 6.85 50.99 0.67
N LEU A 379 6.15 50.30 1.57
CA LEU A 379 5.07 49.36 1.22
C LEU A 379 3.87 50.05 0.57
N GLN A 380 3.54 51.27 0.99
CA GLN A 380 2.52 52.09 0.34
C GLN A 380 2.94 52.50 -1.07
N ARG A 381 4.20 52.95 -1.27
CA ARG A 381 4.70 53.34 -2.60
C ARG A 381 4.69 52.19 -3.59
N ILE A 382 5.13 51.01 -3.16
CA ILE A 382 5.02 49.79 -3.96
C ILE A 382 3.55 49.43 -4.22
N GLY A 383 2.70 49.53 -3.20
CA GLY A 383 1.26 49.34 -3.34
C GLY A 383 0.62 50.23 -4.39
N GLN A 384 0.98 51.50 -4.38
CA GLN A 384 0.51 52.46 -5.38
C GLN A 384 1.06 52.14 -6.77
N ALA A 385 2.33 51.72 -6.88
CA ALA A 385 2.92 51.36 -8.17
C ALA A 385 2.28 50.11 -8.79
N ILE A 386 1.88 49.12 -7.97
CA ILE A 386 1.38 47.84 -8.45
C ILE A 386 -0.15 47.81 -8.53
N PHE A 387 -0.85 48.36 -7.53
CA PHE A 387 -2.29 48.19 -7.36
C PHE A 387 -3.11 49.45 -7.65
N LYS A 388 -2.51 50.64 -7.75
CA LYS A 388 -3.30 51.84 -8.07
C LYS A 388 -3.79 51.74 -9.50
N SER A 389 -5.11 51.80 -9.67
CA SER A 389 -5.73 51.83 -10.98
C SER A 389 -7.05 52.56 -10.89
N GLU A 390 -7.49 53.16 -11.99
CA GLU A 390 -8.66 53.98 -12.13
C GLU A 390 -9.13 53.86 -13.57
N LEU A 391 -10.36 53.40 -13.75
CA LEU A 391 -11.04 53.32 -15.03
C LEU A 391 -12.16 54.34 -15.00
N GLU A 392 -11.95 55.43 -15.72
CA GLU A 392 -12.98 56.43 -15.97
C GLU A 392 -13.44 56.35 -17.42
N VAL A 393 -14.75 56.42 -17.58
CA VAL A 393 -15.41 56.52 -18.89
C VAL A 393 -15.99 57.91 -19.03
N ASN A 394 -15.72 58.51 -20.18
CA ASN A 394 -16.29 59.78 -20.60
C ASN A 394 -16.91 59.62 -21.98
N MET A 395 -17.78 60.56 -22.34
CA MET A 395 -18.32 60.61 -23.69
C MET A 395 -17.69 61.77 -24.45
N SER A 396 -17.27 61.48 -25.69
CA SER A 396 -16.75 62.46 -26.62
C SER A 396 -17.69 62.59 -27.82
N PHE A 397 -17.77 63.79 -28.38
CA PHE A 397 -18.57 64.08 -29.56
C PHE A 397 -17.66 64.23 -30.77
N THR A 398 -17.87 63.42 -31.81
CA THR A 398 -17.24 63.60 -33.12
C THR A 398 -18.33 63.91 -34.14
N GLY A 399 -18.66 65.19 -34.33
CA GLY A 399 -19.82 65.59 -35.14
C GLY A 399 -21.15 65.26 -34.45
N SER A 400 -22.04 64.53 -35.13
CA SER A 400 -23.34 64.08 -34.58
C SER A 400 -23.30 62.67 -33.97
N SER A 401 -22.14 62.00 -33.96
CA SER A 401 -21.96 60.70 -33.33
C SER A 401 -21.37 60.85 -31.93
N HIS A 402 -21.98 60.14 -30.98
CA HIS A 402 -21.50 59.95 -29.62
C HIS A 402 -20.52 58.78 -29.63
N THR A 403 -19.33 58.97 -29.07
CA THR A 403 -18.35 57.89 -28.91
C THR A 403 -17.91 57.84 -27.47
N TRP A 404 -18.15 56.70 -26.84
CA TRP A 404 -17.64 56.44 -25.51
C TRP A 404 -16.14 56.23 -25.58
N SER A 405 -15.41 56.91 -24.72
CA SER A 405 -13.98 56.71 -24.55
C SER A 405 -13.67 56.45 -23.09
N SER A 406 -12.60 55.70 -22.86
CA SER A 406 -12.06 55.54 -21.52
C SER A 406 -10.75 56.31 -21.44
N THR A 407 -10.66 57.21 -20.48
CA THR A 407 -9.54 58.16 -20.36
C THR A 407 -8.27 57.48 -19.83
N THR A 408 -8.43 56.37 -19.09
CA THR A 408 -7.34 55.74 -18.32
C THR A 408 -7.21 54.22 -18.52
N ALA A 409 -8.15 53.58 -19.24
CA ALA A 409 -8.18 52.12 -19.38
C ALA A 409 -7.03 51.53 -20.20
N GLN A 410 -6.50 52.28 -21.16
CA GLN A 410 -5.61 51.68 -22.16
C GLN A 410 -4.27 51.24 -21.55
N GLU A 411 -3.79 51.92 -20.50
CA GLU A 411 -2.48 51.67 -19.88
C GLU A 411 -2.55 50.84 -18.59
N GLN A 412 -3.73 50.66 -18.01
CA GLN A 412 -3.87 50.06 -16.69
C GLN A 412 -4.37 48.61 -16.73
N VAL A 413 -3.77 47.75 -15.90
CA VAL A 413 -3.90 46.30 -16.00
C VAL A 413 -5.00 45.74 -15.09
N LEU A 414 -5.15 46.27 -13.86
CA LEU A 414 -6.15 45.74 -12.90
C LEU A 414 -7.59 45.75 -13.41
N PRO A 415 -8.15 46.86 -13.94
CA PRO A 415 -9.52 46.86 -14.44
C PRO A 415 -9.75 45.79 -15.52
N LYS A 416 -8.72 45.47 -16.34
CA LYS A 416 -8.80 44.41 -17.35
C LYS A 416 -8.78 43.00 -16.74
N ILE A 417 -8.02 42.80 -15.66
CA ILE A 417 -7.96 41.51 -14.94
C ILE A 417 -9.28 41.23 -14.21
N PHE A 418 -9.87 42.25 -13.58
CA PHE A 418 -11.07 42.12 -12.76
C PHE A 418 -12.36 42.39 -13.54
N PHE A 419 -12.29 42.49 -14.86
CA PHE A 419 -13.44 42.57 -15.74
C PHE A 419 -14.26 41.27 -15.65
N ALA A 420 -15.50 41.36 -15.17
CA ALA A 420 -16.35 40.20 -14.93
C ALA A 420 -17.18 39.82 -16.17
N GLY A 421 -17.54 40.79 -17.01
CA GLY A 421 -18.27 40.53 -18.24
C GLY A 421 -19.04 41.74 -18.77
N ARG A 422 -19.64 41.55 -19.96
CA ARG A 422 -20.60 42.47 -20.61
C ARG A 422 -21.72 41.70 -21.30
N LYS A 423 -22.85 42.35 -21.53
CA LYS A 423 -24.09 41.72 -22.07
C LYS A 423 -24.05 41.44 -23.59
N SER A 424 -23.20 42.15 -24.36
CA SER A 424 -22.96 41.88 -25.79
C SER A 424 -21.52 42.19 -26.18
N LEU A 425 -20.91 41.34 -27.01
CA LEU A 425 -19.55 41.51 -27.51
C LEU A 425 -19.46 42.41 -28.76
N GLU A 426 -20.58 42.82 -29.33
CA GLU A 426 -20.66 43.63 -30.57
C GLU A 426 -20.93 45.12 -30.32
N SER A 427 -21.14 45.52 -29.06
CA SER A 427 -21.42 46.90 -28.66
C SER A 427 -20.34 47.37 -27.66
N ASP A 428 -19.63 48.45 -27.98
CA ASP A 428 -18.68 49.13 -27.08
C ASP A 428 -19.42 49.97 -26.02
N ASP A 429 -20.40 49.34 -25.37
CA ASP A 429 -21.22 49.98 -24.36
C ASP A 429 -20.69 49.68 -22.96
N TYR A 430 -19.92 50.64 -22.44
CA TYR A 430 -19.35 50.59 -21.09
C TYR A 430 -20.43 50.53 -19.99
N CYS A 431 -21.69 50.87 -20.28
CA CYS A 431 -22.78 50.70 -19.32
C CYS A 431 -22.94 49.22 -18.91
N LEU A 432 -22.79 48.29 -19.85
CA LEU A 432 -23.13 46.89 -19.62
C LEU A 432 -22.00 46.11 -18.94
N GLU A 433 -20.89 46.78 -18.60
CA GLU A 433 -19.73 46.21 -17.96
C GLU A 433 -19.88 46.15 -16.43
N TYR A 434 -19.33 45.11 -15.82
CA TYR A 434 -19.25 44.97 -14.37
C TYR A 434 -17.95 44.28 -13.96
N TYR A 435 -17.55 44.48 -12.71
CA TYR A 435 -16.22 44.13 -12.21
C TYR A 435 -16.31 43.33 -10.91
N THR A 436 -15.40 42.35 -10.77
CA THR A 436 -15.22 41.58 -9.53
C THR A 436 -14.35 42.34 -8.53
N SER A 437 -14.43 41.97 -7.25
CA SER A 437 -13.63 42.62 -6.20
C SER A 437 -12.15 42.26 -6.34
N PRO A 438 -11.24 43.26 -6.42
CA PRO A 438 -9.81 43.03 -6.36
C PRO A 438 -9.26 42.89 -4.93
N MET A 439 -10.09 43.10 -3.89
CA MET A 439 -9.64 43.27 -2.50
C MET A 439 -8.84 42.05 -2.01
N ASP A 440 -9.37 40.84 -2.18
CA ASP A 440 -8.69 39.60 -1.78
C ASP A 440 -7.35 39.41 -2.50
N TYR A 441 -7.26 39.82 -3.77
CA TYR A 441 -6.01 39.75 -4.54
C TYR A 441 -4.96 40.70 -3.97
N ILE A 442 -5.34 41.95 -3.67
CA ILE A 442 -4.41 42.94 -3.11
C ILE A 442 -3.91 42.48 -1.73
N ILE A 443 -4.80 42.03 -0.85
CA ILE A 443 -4.45 41.53 0.49
C ILE A 443 -3.51 40.32 0.40
N LYS A 444 -3.78 39.35 -0.49
CA LYS A 444 -2.90 38.18 -0.67
C LYS A 444 -1.49 38.57 -1.14
N ASN A 445 -1.37 39.57 -2.02
CA ASN A 445 -0.06 40.03 -2.44
C ASN A 445 0.70 40.75 -1.31
N TYR A 446 0.01 41.53 -0.48
CA TYR A 446 0.61 42.12 0.73
C TYR A 446 1.02 41.07 1.76
N ARG A 447 0.22 40.00 1.92
CA ARG A 447 0.53 38.83 2.76
C ARG A 447 1.83 38.17 2.32
N GLU A 448 1.98 37.88 1.02
CA GLU A 448 3.19 37.29 0.46
C GLU A 448 4.40 38.23 0.64
N LEU A 449 4.21 39.51 0.33
CA LEU A 449 5.26 40.51 0.43
C LEU A 449 5.77 40.68 1.87
N ALA A 450 4.87 40.80 2.85
CA ALA A 450 5.23 40.92 4.27
C ALA A 450 6.02 39.70 4.76
N PHE A 451 5.59 38.50 4.36
CA PHE A 451 6.29 37.27 4.71
C PHE A 451 7.71 37.22 4.11
N ARG A 452 7.90 37.63 2.85
CA ARG A 452 9.24 37.71 2.23
C ARG A 452 10.16 38.69 2.95
N ILE A 453 9.63 39.84 3.37
CA ILE A 453 10.38 40.83 4.17
C ILE A 453 10.85 40.19 5.48
N SER A 454 9.97 39.47 6.18
CA SER A 454 10.30 38.76 7.42
C SER A 454 11.39 37.70 7.26
N VAL A 455 11.31 36.88 6.20
CA VAL A 455 12.32 35.83 5.90
C VAL A 455 13.68 36.47 5.60
N ARG A 456 13.70 37.54 4.81
CA ARG A 456 14.95 38.23 4.45
C ARG A 456 15.60 38.89 5.66
N ALA A 457 14.80 39.59 6.48
CA ALA A 457 15.28 40.24 7.69
C ALA A 457 15.80 39.21 8.72
N GLY A 458 15.11 38.06 8.86
CA GLY A 458 15.56 36.95 9.69
C GLY A 458 16.91 36.37 9.26
N ALA A 459 17.12 36.20 7.94
CA ALA A 459 18.38 35.72 7.38
C ALA A 459 19.55 36.72 7.62
N GLU A 460 19.29 38.02 7.49
CA GLU A 460 20.31 39.07 7.71
C GLU A 460 20.74 39.16 9.17
N LYS A 461 19.79 39.11 10.10
CA LYS A 461 20.06 39.12 11.54
C LYS A 461 20.54 37.77 12.08
N LYS A 462 20.50 36.71 11.26
CA LYS A 462 20.72 35.31 11.68
C LYS A 462 19.84 34.92 12.89
N LEU A 463 18.61 35.42 12.90
CA LEU A 463 17.66 35.17 13.97
C LEU A 463 17.00 33.81 13.73
N ASN A 464 17.34 32.82 14.54
CA ASN A 464 16.72 31.50 14.48
C ASN A 464 15.50 31.44 15.40
N GLN A 465 14.37 31.00 14.87
CA GLN A 465 13.16 30.67 15.62
C GLN A 465 12.96 29.15 15.59
N THR A 466 12.93 28.54 16.77
CA THR A 466 12.63 27.12 16.94
C THR A 466 11.12 26.90 16.88
N VAL A 467 10.63 26.16 15.89
CA VAL A 467 9.21 25.89 15.70
C VAL A 467 8.92 24.39 15.68
N PRO A 468 7.80 23.93 16.29
CA PRO A 468 7.36 22.55 16.15
C PRO A 468 6.87 22.32 14.71
N TYR A 469 7.28 21.21 14.12
CA TYR A 469 6.84 20.81 12.78
C TYR A 469 6.20 19.42 12.80
N ILE A 470 5.31 19.18 11.86
CA ILE A 470 4.68 17.89 11.58
C ILE A 470 5.28 17.38 10.28
N SER A 471 5.97 16.25 10.34
CA SER A 471 6.53 15.60 9.14
C SER A 471 5.43 14.82 8.41
N HIS A 472 5.31 15.02 7.11
CA HIS A 472 4.47 14.18 6.24
C HIS A 472 5.25 13.03 5.61
N LEU A 473 6.54 12.90 5.95
CA LEU A 473 7.32 11.72 5.56
C LEU A 473 6.71 10.47 6.21
N VAL A 474 6.34 9.54 5.34
CA VAL A 474 5.93 8.20 5.74
C VAL A 474 7.13 7.27 5.64
N HIS A 475 7.42 6.55 6.72
CA HIS A 475 8.36 5.43 6.66
C HIS A 475 7.60 4.12 6.63
N ALA A 476 7.96 3.29 5.65
CA ALA A 476 7.50 1.93 5.56
C ALA A 476 8.15 1.10 6.69
N LYS A 477 7.32 0.54 7.58
CA LYS A 477 7.72 -0.40 8.64
C LYS A 477 7.04 -1.74 8.42
N TYR A 478 7.71 -2.83 8.80
CA TYR A 478 7.06 -4.14 8.82
C TYR A 478 6.14 -4.26 10.03
N ALA A 479 4.92 -4.74 9.77
CA ALA A 479 3.92 -5.06 10.79
C ALA A 479 3.47 -6.52 10.66
N ALA A 480 3.21 -7.14 11.80
CA ALA A 480 2.75 -8.52 11.88
C ALA A 480 1.23 -8.57 12.04
N SER A 481 0.55 -9.38 11.23
CA SER A 481 -0.87 -9.67 11.45
C SER A 481 -1.01 -10.90 12.36
N VAL A 482 -1.29 -10.63 13.64
CA VAL A 482 -1.50 -11.67 14.66
C VAL A 482 -2.55 -12.72 14.24
N PRO A 483 -3.71 -12.36 13.62
CA PRO A 483 -4.70 -13.34 13.20
C PRO A 483 -4.18 -14.31 12.13
N SER A 484 -3.47 -13.81 11.11
CA SER A 484 -2.91 -14.65 10.04
C SER A 484 -1.79 -15.55 10.56
N LEU A 485 -0.98 -15.03 11.50
CA LEU A 485 0.08 -15.80 12.17
C LEU A 485 -0.51 -16.97 12.96
N ILE A 486 -1.51 -16.71 13.83
CA ILE A 486 -2.17 -17.75 14.63
C ILE A 486 -2.81 -18.80 13.72
N LEU A 487 -3.54 -18.37 12.68
CA LEU A 487 -4.20 -19.29 11.75
C LEU A 487 -3.17 -20.16 10.99
N GLY A 488 -2.05 -19.56 10.57
CA GLY A 488 -0.94 -20.27 9.94
C GLY A 488 -0.29 -21.32 10.85
N ILE A 489 -0.12 -21.01 12.14
CA ILE A 489 0.40 -21.95 13.15
C ILE A 489 -0.58 -23.12 13.36
N ILE A 490 -1.87 -22.83 13.56
CA ILE A 490 -2.90 -23.85 13.76
C ILE A 490 -2.94 -24.83 12.59
N ILE A 491 -2.94 -24.30 11.36
CA ILE A 491 -2.97 -25.13 10.14
C ILE A 491 -1.70 -25.97 9.99
N SER A 492 -0.54 -25.42 10.35
CA SER A 492 0.73 -26.15 10.33
C SER A 492 0.72 -27.32 11.32
N VAL A 493 0.24 -27.10 12.54
CA VAL A 493 0.11 -28.15 13.59
C VAL A 493 -0.91 -29.20 13.17
N LEU A 494 -2.06 -28.77 12.63
CA LEU A 494 -3.14 -29.66 12.22
C LEU A 494 -2.65 -30.67 11.16
N GLY A 495 -1.90 -30.20 10.18
CA GLY A 495 -1.36 -31.08 9.15
C GLY A 495 -0.31 -32.05 9.69
N LEU A 496 0.53 -31.63 10.64
CA LEU A 496 1.50 -32.49 11.32
C LEU A 496 0.81 -33.63 12.06
N LEU A 497 -0.23 -33.32 12.83
CA LEU A 497 -1.03 -34.32 13.54
C LEU A 497 -1.67 -35.32 12.58
N ALA A 498 -2.21 -34.86 11.46
CA ALA A 498 -2.74 -35.76 10.43
C ALA A 498 -1.68 -36.71 9.85
N THR A 499 -0.47 -36.20 9.56
CA THR A 499 0.62 -37.04 9.08
C THR A 499 1.12 -38.03 10.14
N LEU A 500 1.10 -37.64 11.42
CA LEU A 500 1.54 -38.49 12.52
C LEU A 500 0.60 -39.70 12.71
N ILE A 501 -0.71 -39.50 12.57
CA ILE A 501 -1.72 -40.57 12.66
C ILE A 501 -1.47 -41.66 11.61
N LEU A 502 -0.95 -41.31 10.42
CA LEU A 502 -0.67 -42.28 9.36
C LEU A 502 0.46 -43.25 9.70
N PHE A 503 1.37 -42.87 10.59
CA PHE A 503 2.43 -43.77 11.03
C PHE A 503 1.91 -44.82 12.03
N TRP A 504 0.76 -44.59 12.67
CA TRP A 504 0.25 -45.48 13.71
C TRP A 504 0.14 -46.95 13.24
N GLY A 505 0.77 -47.85 13.99
CA GLY A 505 0.80 -49.28 13.68
C GLY A 505 2.03 -49.76 12.89
N TRP A 506 3.07 -48.91 12.75
CA TRP A 506 4.32 -49.33 12.11
C TRP A 506 4.98 -50.55 12.76
N TRP A 507 4.79 -50.72 14.09
CA TRP A 507 5.37 -51.81 14.88
C TRP A 507 4.82 -53.19 14.54
N LYS A 508 3.66 -53.26 13.85
CA LYS A 508 3.06 -54.51 13.40
C LYS A 508 3.67 -55.03 12.09
N MET A 509 4.45 -54.22 11.38
CA MET A 509 5.03 -54.62 10.09
C MET A 509 6.29 -55.48 10.28
N GLY A 510 6.33 -56.68 9.69
CA GLY A 510 7.50 -57.56 9.75
C GLY A 510 8.55 -57.34 8.67
N ARG A 511 8.23 -56.59 7.61
CA ARG A 511 9.15 -56.20 6.53
C ARG A 511 8.91 -54.76 6.07
N SER A 512 9.88 -54.19 5.34
CA SER A 512 9.68 -52.93 4.63
C SER A 512 8.77 -53.19 3.43
N PHE A 513 7.71 -52.39 3.33
CA PHE A 513 6.78 -52.45 2.22
C PHE A 513 6.88 -51.20 1.35
N SER A 514 6.72 -51.38 0.05
CA SER A 514 6.48 -50.30 -0.90
C SER A 514 5.07 -50.43 -1.46
N MET A 515 4.44 -49.29 -1.75
CA MET A 515 3.27 -49.24 -2.62
C MET A 515 3.75 -49.24 -4.07
N SER A 516 4.62 -50.18 -4.47
CA SER A 516 5.00 -50.31 -5.89
C SER A 516 4.00 -51.22 -6.60
N PRO A 517 3.66 -50.96 -7.87
CA PRO A 517 2.75 -51.84 -8.62
C PRO A 517 3.24 -53.30 -8.67
N LEU A 518 4.56 -53.51 -8.70
CA LEU A 518 5.18 -54.83 -8.70
C LEU A 518 5.01 -55.55 -7.36
N GLU A 519 5.14 -54.85 -6.25
CA GLU A 519 4.97 -55.44 -4.92
C GLU A 519 3.50 -55.74 -4.62
N LEU A 520 2.59 -54.89 -5.08
CA LEU A 520 1.15 -55.14 -5.03
C LEU A 520 0.76 -56.33 -5.92
N ALA A 521 1.29 -56.39 -7.15
CA ALA A 521 1.06 -57.52 -8.06
C ALA A 521 1.61 -58.83 -7.49
N ASN A 522 2.80 -58.82 -6.91
CA ASN A 522 3.37 -60.01 -6.25
C ASN A 522 2.52 -60.49 -5.07
N ALA A 523 1.95 -59.56 -4.30
CA ALA A 523 1.05 -59.89 -3.20
C ALA A 523 -0.33 -60.42 -3.65
N ILE A 524 -0.78 -60.07 -4.86
CA ILE A 524 -2.05 -60.50 -5.46
C ILE A 524 -1.91 -61.81 -6.27
N LEU A 525 -0.78 -61.98 -6.96
CA LEU A 525 -0.54 -63.04 -7.95
C LEU A 525 0.25 -64.23 -7.38
N CYS A 526 0.49 -64.30 -6.08
CA CYS A 526 1.15 -65.47 -5.49
C CYS A 526 0.27 -66.71 -5.76
N PRO A 527 0.74 -67.69 -6.55
CA PRO A 527 -0.08 -68.86 -6.90
C PRO A 527 -0.29 -69.73 -5.67
N GLY A 528 -1.54 -70.13 -5.40
CA GLY A 528 -1.82 -71.29 -4.57
C GLY A 528 -1.67 -72.59 -5.36
N PRO A 529 -1.93 -73.74 -4.71
CA PRO A 529 -1.52 -75.04 -5.22
C PRO A 529 -2.11 -75.33 -6.60
N ASP A 530 -1.35 -76.06 -7.41
CA ASP A 530 -1.86 -76.64 -8.65
C ASP A 530 -3.14 -77.45 -8.35
N PRO A 531 -4.17 -77.40 -9.22
CA PRO A 531 -5.48 -78.03 -9.00
C PRO A 531 -5.47 -79.58 -8.99
N SER A 532 -4.34 -80.23 -8.69
CA SER A 532 -4.19 -81.69 -8.73
C SER A 532 -4.40 -82.43 -7.40
N THR A 533 -4.88 -81.75 -6.35
CA THR A 533 -5.38 -82.43 -5.14
C THR A 533 -6.86 -82.19 -4.97
N GLU A 534 -7.65 -82.97 -5.70
CA GLU A 534 -9.05 -83.21 -5.36
C GLU A 534 -9.12 -83.85 -3.96
N THR A 535 -9.48 -83.06 -2.96
CA THR A 535 -10.22 -83.58 -1.81
C THR A 535 -11.61 -82.98 -1.85
N GLY A 536 -12.58 -83.83 -2.15
CA GLY A 536 -14.00 -83.47 -2.24
C GLY A 536 -14.51 -82.93 -0.91
N ASN A 537 -14.66 -81.61 -0.85
CA ASN A 537 -15.75 -80.90 -0.19
C ASN A 537 -15.83 -79.51 -0.85
N GLY A 538 -17.03 -79.10 -1.23
CA GLY A 538 -17.30 -77.97 -2.11
C GLY A 538 -17.12 -76.59 -1.49
N ASP A 539 -15.93 -76.31 -0.95
CA ASP A 539 -15.56 -74.98 -0.48
C ASP A 539 -14.76 -74.28 -1.59
N ILE A 540 -15.36 -73.21 -2.14
CA ILE A 540 -14.79 -72.38 -3.19
C ILE A 540 -13.57 -71.64 -2.59
N GLU A 541 -12.37 -72.18 -2.79
CA GLU A 541 -11.11 -71.48 -2.55
C GLU A 541 -11.01 -70.34 -3.57
N LEU A 542 -11.64 -69.21 -3.26
CA LEU A 542 -11.77 -68.07 -4.17
C LEU A 542 -10.45 -67.29 -4.21
N GLU A 543 -9.50 -67.77 -4.99
CA GLU A 543 -8.23 -67.07 -5.17
C GLU A 543 -8.42 -65.76 -5.93
N LEU A 544 -7.91 -64.67 -5.35
CA LEU A 544 -7.98 -63.33 -5.91
C LEU A 544 -7.38 -63.25 -7.34
N SER A 545 -6.33 -64.04 -7.60
CA SER A 545 -5.65 -64.23 -8.88
C SER A 545 -6.61 -64.67 -10.00
N THR A 546 -7.47 -65.65 -9.74
CA THR A 546 -8.43 -66.23 -10.69
C THR A 546 -9.58 -65.27 -11.01
N ILE A 547 -9.95 -64.42 -10.05
CA ILE A 547 -10.96 -63.37 -10.27
C ILE A 547 -10.38 -62.28 -11.17
N PHE A 548 -9.15 -61.84 -10.91
CA PHE A 548 -8.48 -60.85 -11.73
C PHE A 548 -8.18 -61.37 -13.15
N ALA A 549 -7.83 -62.64 -13.31
CA ALA A 549 -7.61 -63.27 -14.62
C ALA A 549 -8.88 -63.31 -15.49
N ASN A 550 -10.07 -63.37 -14.87
CA ASN A 550 -11.35 -63.38 -15.57
C ASN A 550 -11.91 -61.99 -15.92
N CYS A 551 -11.20 -60.92 -15.59
CA CYS A 551 -11.69 -59.56 -15.83
C CYS A 551 -11.08 -58.94 -17.11
N SER A 552 -11.92 -58.27 -17.91
CA SER A 552 -11.47 -57.59 -19.14
C SER A 552 -10.50 -56.45 -18.84
N SER A 553 -9.54 -56.20 -19.74
CA SER A 553 -8.49 -55.17 -19.61
C SER A 553 -8.96 -53.72 -19.39
N ASN A 554 -10.25 -53.41 -19.65
CA ASN A 554 -10.86 -52.09 -19.45
C ASN A 554 -11.80 -51.98 -18.24
N ALA A 555 -11.78 -52.94 -17.31
CA ALA A 555 -12.64 -52.90 -16.14
C ALA A 555 -12.19 -51.81 -15.15
N SER A 556 -13.09 -50.90 -14.77
CA SER A 556 -12.81 -49.94 -13.70
C SER A 556 -12.73 -50.66 -12.34
N ALA A 557 -11.93 -50.14 -11.41
CA ALA A 557 -11.78 -50.70 -10.07
C ALA A 557 -13.13 -50.87 -9.32
N GLU A 558 -14.11 -50.00 -9.61
CA GLU A 558 -15.46 -50.10 -9.04
C GLU A 558 -16.29 -51.22 -9.67
N LYS A 559 -16.15 -51.48 -10.99
CA LYS A 559 -16.77 -52.64 -11.65
C LYS A 559 -16.15 -53.96 -11.18
N LEU A 560 -14.83 -53.99 -11.02
CA LEU A 560 -14.08 -55.10 -10.43
C LEU A 560 -14.53 -55.38 -9.00
N ALA A 561 -14.60 -54.37 -8.13
CA ALA A 561 -15.07 -54.53 -6.77
C ALA A 561 -16.52 -55.04 -6.69
N LYS A 562 -17.39 -54.60 -7.61
CA LYS A 562 -18.77 -55.11 -7.72
C LYS A 562 -18.83 -56.57 -8.18
N GLN A 563 -18.03 -56.97 -9.16
CA GLN A 563 -17.98 -58.36 -9.63
C GLN A 563 -17.39 -59.31 -8.58
N VAL A 564 -16.31 -58.91 -7.91
CA VAL A 564 -15.74 -59.62 -6.77
C VAL A 564 -16.78 -59.72 -5.64
N GLY A 565 -17.46 -58.60 -5.34
CA GLY A 565 -18.53 -58.55 -4.35
C GLY A 565 -19.70 -59.48 -4.70
N GLN A 566 -20.14 -59.54 -5.96
CA GLN A 566 -21.20 -60.44 -6.39
C GLN A 566 -20.82 -61.91 -6.26
N LYS A 567 -19.62 -62.31 -6.68
CA LYS A 567 -19.14 -63.70 -6.55
C LYS A 567 -18.96 -64.14 -5.10
N VAL A 568 -18.53 -63.25 -4.21
CA VAL A 568 -18.39 -63.54 -2.77
C VAL A 568 -19.76 -63.56 -2.07
N VAL A 569 -20.69 -62.69 -2.47
CA VAL A 569 -22.04 -62.61 -1.88
C VAL A 569 -22.97 -63.73 -2.37
N GLU A 570 -22.80 -64.26 -3.58
CA GLU A 570 -23.51 -65.48 -4.00
C GLU A 570 -23.15 -66.71 -3.15
N ALA A 571 -21.99 -66.70 -2.49
CA ALA A 571 -21.56 -67.74 -1.55
C ALA A 571 -22.05 -67.53 -0.10
N ASP A 572 -22.56 -66.34 0.27
CA ASP A 572 -22.90 -66.02 1.67
C ASP A 572 -24.21 -65.17 1.77
N ARG A 573 -25.20 -65.65 2.55
CA ARG A 573 -26.56 -65.07 2.64
C ARG A 573 -26.64 -63.65 3.22
N LYS A 574 -25.54 -63.04 3.66
CA LYS A 574 -25.51 -61.67 4.22
C LYS A 574 -24.74 -60.72 3.30
N GLN A 575 -25.45 -59.74 2.72
CA GLN A 575 -24.95 -58.67 1.84
C GLN A 575 -23.96 -57.69 2.52
N LEU A 576 -22.81 -58.17 3.02
CA LEU A 576 -21.72 -57.30 3.49
C LEU A 576 -20.53 -57.37 2.54
N GLU A 577 -19.99 -56.20 2.16
CA GLU A 577 -18.84 -56.07 1.26
C GLU A 577 -17.62 -56.87 1.78
N PRO A 578 -16.91 -57.60 0.89
CA PRO A 578 -15.74 -58.38 1.27
C PRO A 578 -14.57 -57.50 1.72
N THR A 579 -13.94 -57.91 2.82
CA THR A 579 -12.71 -57.33 3.36
C THR A 579 -11.50 -58.14 2.93
N LEU A 580 -10.41 -57.43 2.64
CA LEU A 580 -9.13 -57.95 2.17
C LEU A 580 -8.12 -57.93 3.33
N GLN A 581 -7.42 -59.03 3.53
CA GLN A 581 -6.33 -59.15 4.50
C GLN A 581 -5.05 -59.59 3.82
N TYR A 582 -3.93 -58.98 4.20
CA TYR A 582 -2.59 -59.41 3.85
C TYR A 582 -2.02 -60.23 5.01
N GLY A 583 -1.70 -61.49 4.75
CA GLY A 583 -1.24 -62.40 5.79
C GLY A 583 -0.71 -63.70 5.22
N VAL A 584 -0.56 -64.70 6.08
CA VAL A 584 -0.12 -66.03 5.66
C VAL A 584 -1.33 -66.81 5.17
N LEU A 585 -1.28 -67.30 3.92
CA LEU A 585 -2.30 -68.18 3.38
C LEU A 585 -2.17 -69.56 4.04
N GLU A 586 -3.28 -70.10 4.58
CA GLU A 586 -3.23 -71.40 5.27
C GLU A 586 -2.86 -72.56 4.34
N SER A 587 -3.18 -72.46 3.03
CA SER A 587 -2.87 -73.48 2.03
C SER A 587 -1.43 -73.49 1.52
N THR A 588 -0.70 -72.37 1.58
CA THR A 588 0.67 -72.26 1.01
C THR A 588 1.76 -71.90 2.02
N GLY A 589 1.39 -71.35 3.18
CA GLY A 589 2.34 -70.79 4.14
C GLY A 589 3.07 -69.54 3.62
N ARG A 590 2.66 -68.97 2.47
CA ARG A 590 3.26 -67.78 1.86
C ARG A 590 2.41 -66.54 2.14
N LEU A 591 3.05 -65.37 2.05
CA LEU A 591 2.37 -64.08 2.20
C LEU A 591 1.60 -63.68 0.94
N ALA A 592 0.29 -63.52 1.08
CA ALA A 592 -0.57 -63.08 -0.01
C ALA A 592 -1.78 -62.29 0.52
N PHE A 593 -2.48 -61.63 -0.40
CA PHE A 593 -3.80 -61.08 -0.12
C PHE A 593 -4.87 -62.17 -0.23
N GLY A 594 -5.78 -62.21 0.74
CA GLY A 594 -6.99 -63.03 0.65
C GLY A 594 -8.15 -62.42 1.44
N PHE A 595 -9.30 -63.11 1.40
CA PHE A 595 -10.54 -62.61 2.00
C PHE A 595 -10.66 -63.03 3.46
N THR A 596 -10.97 -62.08 4.35
CA THR A 596 -11.01 -62.31 5.81
C THR A 596 -12.12 -63.27 6.25
N LYS A 597 -13.26 -63.26 5.53
CA LYS A 597 -14.47 -64.01 5.93
C LYS A 597 -14.44 -65.51 5.62
N SER A 598 -13.49 -65.95 4.81
CA SER A 598 -13.40 -67.34 4.37
C SER A 598 -12.36 -68.16 5.16
N GLY A 599 -11.79 -67.61 6.25
CA GLY A 599 -10.82 -68.31 7.12
C GLY A 599 -9.44 -68.56 6.48
N LEU A 600 -9.25 -68.17 5.23
CA LEU A 600 -8.11 -68.51 4.39
C LEU A 600 -6.80 -67.76 4.71
N VAL A 601 -6.89 -66.65 5.46
CA VAL A 601 -5.75 -65.77 5.75
C VAL A 601 -5.71 -65.42 7.23
N ARG A 602 -4.54 -65.59 7.84
CA ARG A 602 -4.28 -65.21 9.24
C ARG A 602 -3.17 -64.17 9.36
N GLU A 603 -3.17 -63.43 10.47
CA GLU A 603 -2.07 -62.52 10.79
C GLU A 603 -0.73 -63.31 10.92
N PRO A 604 0.37 -62.82 10.32
CA PRO A 604 1.68 -63.45 10.41
C PRO A 604 2.24 -63.37 11.84
N LYS A 605 2.73 -64.50 12.36
CA LYS A 605 3.35 -64.58 13.69
C LYS A 605 4.84 -64.28 13.63
N GLU A 606 5.41 -63.85 14.75
CA GLU A 606 6.85 -63.59 14.86
C GLU A 606 7.66 -64.86 14.58
N GLY A 607 8.62 -64.77 13.65
CA GLY A 607 9.51 -65.88 13.29
C GLY A 607 9.06 -66.73 12.08
N GLU A 608 7.88 -66.47 11.52
CA GLU A 608 7.37 -67.15 10.32
C GLU A 608 8.16 -66.75 9.06
N LEU A 609 8.32 -67.68 8.12
CA LEU A 609 9.08 -67.49 6.89
C LEU A 609 8.29 -66.62 5.89
N LEU A 610 8.98 -65.70 5.20
CA LEU A 610 8.42 -64.74 4.23
C LEU A 610 8.36 -65.29 2.81
#